data_AF-A0A0Q1AFK6-F1
#
_entry.id   AF-A0A0Q1AFK6-F1
#
_cell.length_a   1.000
_cell.length_b   1.000
_cell.length_c   1.000
_cell.angle_alpha   90.00
_cell.angle_beta   90.00
_cell.angle_gamma   90.00
#
_symmetry.space_group_name_H-M   'P 1'
#
loop_
_entity.id
_entity.type
_entity.pdbx_description
1 polymer ?
#
loop_
_entity_poly.entity_id
_entity_poly.type
_entity_poly.pdbx_seq_one_letter_code
_entity_poly.pdbx_strand_id
1 'polypeptide(L)'
;MTGTAVFRVPASVLRYEHNILHDSHCPQEVAGIFTPAGVLRYEFFGDDFVYLPESEYGEISGCIITHLHRSGYPFSSHDILESSRFMVHEMRVVTSTTVYSLKAGTGGWPDPVVTAAVLRDVMQSGIFRWHAYHIRKQFLCHPGSCPSGAVCLMRETFLRLCAGALGLVFARGSWSECPRKYR
;
A
#
# COMPACT_ATOMS: atom_id res chain seq x y z
N MET A 1 -1.45 -13.65 9.77
CA MET A 1 -2.83 -13.25 9.44
C MET A 1 -3.17 -13.79 8.06
N THR A 2 -4.35 -14.39 7.89
CA THR A 2 -4.81 -15.05 6.66
C THR A 2 -5.01 -14.03 5.52
N GLY A 3 -4.66 -14.39 4.28
CA GLY A 3 -4.78 -13.51 3.08
C GLY A 3 -6.18 -12.93 2.87
N THR A 4 -7.23 -13.56 3.41
CA THR A 4 -8.61 -13.08 3.37
C THR A 4 -8.88 -11.82 4.19
N ALA A 5 -8.03 -11.49 5.17
CA ALA A 5 -8.23 -10.30 6.00
C ALA A 5 -8.10 -8.99 5.21
N VAL A 6 -7.31 -8.99 4.11
CA VAL A 6 -7.14 -7.82 3.24
C VAL A 6 -8.45 -7.43 2.53
N PHE A 7 -9.40 -8.36 2.38
CA PHE A 7 -10.68 -8.12 1.71
C PHE A 7 -11.80 -7.74 2.69
N ARG A 8 -11.48 -7.48 3.96
CA ARG A 8 -12.46 -7.01 4.96
C ARG A 8 -12.57 -5.48 4.94
N VAL A 9 -13.11 -4.96 3.84
CA VAL A 9 -13.46 -3.55 3.63
C VAL A 9 -14.87 -3.46 3.04
N PRO A 10 -15.50 -2.26 3.01
CA PRO A 10 -16.80 -2.11 2.39
C PRO A 10 -16.82 -2.61 0.93
N ALA A 11 -17.91 -3.24 0.53
CA ALA A 11 -18.03 -3.85 -0.80
C ALA A 11 -17.87 -2.84 -1.94
N SER A 12 -18.21 -1.57 -1.72
CA SER A 12 -17.99 -0.49 -2.67
C SER A 12 -16.51 -0.23 -2.94
N VAL A 13 -15.65 -0.33 -1.92
CA VAL A 13 -14.20 -0.21 -2.06
C VAL A 13 -13.67 -1.34 -2.94
N LEU A 14 -14.05 -2.59 -2.67
CA LEU A 14 -13.62 -3.73 -3.49
C LEU A 14 -14.08 -3.63 -4.95
N ARG A 15 -15.33 -3.20 -5.18
CA ARG A 15 -15.83 -2.97 -6.54
C ARG A 15 -15.05 -1.88 -7.25
N TYR A 16 -14.72 -0.80 -6.54
CA TYR A 16 -13.91 0.28 -7.07
C TYR A 16 -12.52 -0.21 -7.48
N GLU A 17 -11.83 -0.90 -6.58
CA GLU A 17 -10.51 -1.50 -6.81
C GLU A 17 -10.50 -2.44 -8.01
N HIS A 18 -11.56 -3.23 -8.17
CA HIS A 18 -11.74 -4.11 -9.32
C HIS A 18 -11.95 -3.33 -10.62
N ASN A 19 -12.79 -2.29 -10.58
CA ASN A 19 -13.07 -1.46 -11.76
C ASN A 19 -11.82 -0.74 -12.27
N ILE A 20 -11.05 -0.08 -11.38
CA ILE A 20 -9.84 0.65 -11.78
C ILE A 20 -8.76 -0.30 -12.32
N LEU A 21 -8.72 -1.54 -11.83
CA LEU A 21 -7.78 -2.55 -12.31
C LEU A 21 -8.06 -2.96 -13.77
N HIS A 22 -9.33 -3.01 -14.14
CA HIS A 22 -9.80 -3.47 -15.45
C HIS A 22 -10.13 -2.35 -16.43
N ASP A 23 -10.01 -1.09 -16.00
CA ASP A 23 -10.22 0.05 -16.87
C ASP A 23 -9.06 0.19 -17.86
N SER A 24 -9.32 -0.19 -19.12
CA SER A 24 -8.40 -0.04 -20.24
C SER A 24 -8.27 1.40 -20.75
N HIS A 25 -9.16 2.30 -20.33
CA HIS A 25 -9.21 3.69 -20.77
C HIS A 25 -8.49 4.66 -19.83
N CYS A 26 -8.07 4.20 -18.65
CA CYS A 26 -7.33 5.02 -17.71
C CYS A 26 -5.85 4.59 -17.62
N PRO A 27 -4.96 5.02 -18.53
CA PRO A 27 -3.56 4.57 -18.55
C PRO A 27 -2.73 5.01 -17.33
N GLN A 28 -3.29 5.86 -16.46
CA GLN A 28 -2.61 6.47 -15.33
C GLN A 28 -2.92 5.74 -14.02
N GLU A 29 -2.20 6.10 -12.96
CA GLU A 29 -2.57 5.70 -11.59
C GLU A 29 -3.86 6.42 -11.18
N VAL A 30 -4.71 5.71 -10.45
CA VAL A 30 -6.01 6.20 -9.99
C VAL A 30 -6.11 5.95 -8.50
N ALA A 31 -6.58 6.94 -7.75
CA ALA A 31 -6.78 6.86 -6.31
C ALA A 31 -8.20 7.24 -5.92
N GLY A 32 -8.76 6.53 -4.94
CA GLY A 32 -10.05 6.81 -4.34
C GLY A 32 -9.93 6.92 -2.82
N ILE A 33 -10.63 7.91 -2.24
CA ILE A 33 -10.76 8.07 -0.79
C ILE A 33 -12.20 7.77 -0.40
N PHE A 34 -12.36 6.82 0.51
CA PHE A 34 -13.66 6.34 0.98
C PHE A 34 -13.81 6.57 2.48
N THR A 35 -15.02 6.91 2.92
CA THR A 35 -15.35 6.82 4.34
C THR A 35 -15.24 5.37 4.83
N PRO A 36 -15.13 5.11 6.15
CA PRO A 36 -15.19 3.74 6.70
C PRO A 36 -16.43 2.95 6.30
N ALA A 37 -17.54 3.63 5.99
CA ALA A 37 -18.77 3.02 5.52
C ALA A 37 -18.75 2.68 4.01
N GLY A 38 -17.70 3.10 3.29
CA GLY A 38 -17.53 2.82 1.87
C GLY A 38 -18.16 3.86 0.93
N VAL A 39 -18.37 5.08 1.38
CA VAL A 39 -18.83 6.19 0.52
C VAL A 39 -17.60 6.86 -0.10
N LEU A 40 -17.53 6.93 -1.43
CA LEU A 40 -16.47 7.65 -2.14
C LEU A 40 -16.60 9.15 -1.86
N ARG A 41 -15.50 9.77 -1.41
CA ARG A 41 -15.41 11.21 -1.11
C ARG A 41 -14.64 11.94 -2.20
N TYR A 42 -13.51 11.37 -2.59
CA TYR A 42 -12.61 11.93 -3.59
C TYR A 42 -12.11 10.85 -4.53
N GLU A 43 -11.88 11.25 -5.77
CA GLU A 43 -11.25 10.43 -6.80
C GLU A 43 -10.21 11.28 -7.52
N PHE A 44 -9.03 10.71 -7.71
CA PHE A 44 -7.88 11.36 -8.32
C PHE A 44 -7.42 10.53 -9.52
N PHE A 45 -7.09 11.23 -10.60
CA PHE A 45 -6.56 10.66 -11.83
C PHE A 45 -5.20 11.30 -12.10
N GLY A 46 -4.19 10.48 -12.34
CA GLY A 46 -2.89 10.98 -12.78
C GLY A 46 -2.11 11.65 -11.66
N ASP A 47 -1.47 10.83 -10.84
CA ASP A 47 -0.14 11.02 -10.22
C ASP A 47 0.08 9.86 -9.23
N ASP A 48 1.34 9.55 -8.93
CA ASP A 48 1.74 8.45 -8.04
C ASP A 48 1.38 8.69 -6.55
N PHE A 49 0.70 9.80 -6.23
CA PHE A 49 0.38 10.22 -4.86
C PHE A 49 -0.88 11.11 -4.79
N VAL A 50 -1.49 11.18 -3.59
CA VAL A 50 -2.74 11.92 -3.37
C VAL A 50 -2.44 13.28 -2.76
N TYR A 51 -2.40 14.32 -3.60
CA TYR A 51 -2.24 15.68 -3.10
C TYR A 51 -3.57 16.26 -2.60
N LEU A 52 -3.62 16.57 -1.30
CA LEU A 52 -4.72 17.29 -0.67
C LEU A 52 -4.18 18.53 0.05
N PRO A 53 -4.91 19.66 0.05
CA PRO A 53 -4.53 20.81 0.87
C PRO A 53 -4.66 20.48 2.36
N GLU A 54 -3.80 21.06 3.20
CA GLU A 54 -3.78 20.77 4.65
C GLU A 54 -5.12 21.02 5.34
N SER A 55 -5.92 21.97 4.83
CA SER A 55 -7.27 22.25 5.32
C SER A 55 -8.22 21.05 5.21
N GLU A 56 -7.96 20.11 4.30
CA GLU A 56 -8.79 18.93 4.07
C GLU A 56 -8.32 17.69 4.85
N TYR A 57 -7.17 17.76 5.54
CA TYR A 57 -6.63 16.60 6.28
C TYR A 57 -7.59 16.08 7.36
N GLY A 58 -8.33 16.99 8.01
CA GLY A 58 -9.35 16.60 8.98
C GLY A 58 -10.52 15.81 8.36
N GLU A 59 -10.86 16.09 7.10
CA GLU A 59 -12.00 15.45 6.42
C GLU A 59 -11.72 14.02 5.97
N ILE A 60 -10.45 13.73 5.68
CA ILE A 60 -9.98 12.41 5.27
C ILE A 60 -9.48 11.57 6.44
N SER A 61 -9.40 12.14 7.65
CA SER A 61 -9.02 11.39 8.83
C SER A 61 -9.95 10.20 9.06
N GLY A 62 -9.37 9.03 9.32
CA GLY A 62 -10.11 7.79 9.44
C GLY A 62 -10.72 7.27 8.13
N CYS A 63 -10.43 7.85 6.96
CA CYS A 63 -10.89 7.30 5.68
C CYS A 63 -10.03 6.10 5.22
N ILE A 64 -10.53 5.35 4.25
CA ILE A 64 -9.81 4.33 3.51
C ILE A 64 -9.30 4.97 2.23
N ILE A 65 -8.00 4.97 2.01
CA ILE A 65 -7.39 5.37 0.75
C ILE A 65 -7.01 4.11 -0.02
N THR A 66 -7.36 4.06 -1.29
CA THR A 66 -6.91 3.00 -2.21
C THR A 66 -6.42 3.58 -3.51
N HIS A 67 -5.34 3.03 -4.07
CA HIS A 67 -4.88 3.41 -5.40
C HIS A 67 -4.27 2.25 -6.18
N LEU A 68 -4.24 2.41 -7.51
CA LEU A 68 -3.71 1.44 -8.45
C LEU A 68 -2.23 1.73 -8.74
N HIS A 69 -1.35 0.78 -8.39
CA HIS A 69 0.05 0.80 -8.83
C HIS A 69 0.22 -0.04 -10.09
N ARG A 70 0.29 0.62 -11.26
CA ARG A 70 0.51 -0.08 -12.54
C ARG A 70 1.91 -0.69 -12.63
N SER A 71 2.86 -0.15 -11.86
CA SER A 71 4.22 -0.70 -11.71
C SER A 71 4.25 -2.11 -11.11
N GLY A 72 3.16 -2.54 -10.46
CA GLY A 72 3.07 -3.83 -9.77
C GLY A 72 3.77 -3.87 -8.41
N TYR A 73 4.34 -2.75 -7.97
CA TYR A 73 5.02 -2.64 -6.68
C TYR A 73 4.06 -2.34 -5.53
N PRO A 74 4.40 -2.76 -4.30
CA PRO A 74 3.64 -2.37 -3.11
C PRO A 74 3.90 -0.89 -2.76
N PHE A 75 3.46 -0.46 -1.57
CA PHE A 75 3.57 0.90 -1.07
C PHE A 75 4.95 1.55 -1.29
N SER A 76 4.92 2.83 -1.63
CA SER A 76 6.06 3.74 -1.61
C SER A 76 6.28 4.31 -0.19
N SER A 77 7.45 4.91 0.05
CA SER A 77 7.67 5.67 1.30
C SER A 77 6.74 6.88 1.41
N HIS A 78 6.30 7.42 0.28
CA HIS A 78 5.38 8.54 0.23
C HIS A 78 4.00 8.12 0.75
N ASP A 79 3.50 6.98 0.28
CA ASP A 79 2.19 6.43 0.70
C ASP A 79 2.11 6.27 2.22
N ILE A 80 3.19 5.76 2.85
CA ILE A 80 3.26 5.59 4.31
C ILE A 80 3.24 6.95 5.01
N LEU A 81 3.98 7.93 4.49
CA LEU A 81 4.07 9.26 5.08
C LEU A 81 2.73 10.01 4.96
N GLU A 82 2.07 9.92 3.81
CA GLU A 82 0.73 10.48 3.61
C GLU A 82 -0.30 9.81 4.51
N SER A 83 -0.27 8.48 4.62
CA SER A 83 -1.16 7.74 5.53
C SER A 83 -1.02 8.21 6.98
N SER A 84 0.21 8.48 7.41
CA SER A 84 0.51 9.07 8.73
C SER A 84 0.00 10.50 8.85
N ARG A 85 0.24 11.37 7.85
CA ARG A 85 -0.25 12.77 7.83
C ARG A 85 -1.76 12.87 7.89
N PHE A 86 -2.43 12.04 7.11
CA PHE A 86 -3.88 12.03 6.97
C PHE A 86 -4.56 11.23 8.08
N MET A 87 -3.81 10.46 8.87
CA MET A 87 -4.33 9.56 9.91
C MET A 87 -5.46 8.66 9.38
N VAL A 88 -5.22 8.03 8.22
CA VAL A 88 -6.21 7.19 7.54
C VAL A 88 -6.62 5.98 8.40
N HIS A 89 -7.79 5.42 8.19
CA HIS A 89 -8.11 4.11 8.76
C HIS A 89 -7.27 3.00 8.10
N GLU A 90 -7.11 3.07 6.79
CA GLU A 90 -6.42 2.06 6.00
C GLU A 90 -5.90 2.67 4.68
N MET A 91 -4.66 2.36 4.34
CA MET A 91 -4.08 2.64 3.02
C MET A 91 -3.95 1.33 2.23
N ARG A 92 -4.34 1.36 0.96
CA ARG A 92 -4.45 0.18 0.12
C ARG A 92 -3.80 0.43 -1.23
N VAL A 93 -2.98 -0.53 -1.66
CA VAL A 93 -2.39 -0.55 -3.01
C VAL A 93 -2.94 -1.75 -3.74
N VAL A 94 -3.52 -1.50 -4.90
CA VAL A 94 -3.98 -2.51 -5.83
C VAL A 94 -2.94 -2.67 -6.94
N THR A 95 -2.59 -3.92 -7.22
CA THR A 95 -1.84 -4.30 -8.42
C THR A 95 -2.64 -5.31 -9.22
N SER A 96 -2.12 -5.71 -10.37
CA SER A 96 -2.77 -6.73 -11.24
C SER A 96 -3.00 -8.08 -10.58
N THR A 97 -2.27 -8.41 -9.52
CA THR A 97 -2.34 -9.74 -8.89
C THR A 97 -2.58 -9.69 -7.40
N THR A 98 -2.29 -8.56 -6.77
CA THR A 98 -2.18 -8.46 -5.31
C THR A 98 -2.84 -7.18 -4.81
N VAL A 99 -3.46 -7.27 -3.64
CA VAL A 99 -3.87 -6.12 -2.86
C VAL A 99 -3.01 -6.08 -1.60
N TYR A 100 -2.40 -4.91 -1.36
CA TYR A 100 -1.67 -4.61 -0.14
C TYR A 100 -2.51 -3.71 0.75
N SER A 101 -2.43 -3.90 2.06
CA SER A 101 -3.13 -3.10 3.06
C SER A 101 -2.17 -2.73 4.19
N LEU A 102 -2.24 -1.47 4.61
CA LEU A 102 -1.52 -0.94 5.74
C LEU A 102 -2.49 -0.19 6.66
N LYS A 103 -2.54 -0.59 7.93
CA LYS A 103 -3.40 0.01 8.95
C LYS A 103 -2.58 0.48 10.14
N ALA A 104 -3.10 1.47 10.84
CA ALA A 104 -2.67 1.75 12.21
C ALA A 104 -2.78 0.50 13.09
N GLY A 105 -1.81 0.27 13.96
CA GLY A 105 -1.95 -0.67 15.06
C GLY A 105 -2.76 -0.09 16.21
N THR A 106 -2.67 -0.71 17.38
CA THR A 106 -3.39 -0.27 18.59
C THR A 106 -2.99 1.12 19.07
N GLY A 107 -1.79 1.59 18.69
CA GLY A 107 -1.28 2.93 19.02
C GLY A 107 -1.68 4.04 18.04
N GLY A 108 -2.49 3.74 17.01
CA GLY A 108 -2.79 4.71 15.96
C GLY A 108 -1.66 4.83 14.91
N TRP A 109 -1.80 5.81 14.02
CA TRP A 109 -0.69 6.18 13.13
C TRP A 109 0.34 6.99 13.91
N PRO A 110 1.63 6.69 13.78
CA PRO A 110 2.68 7.52 14.35
C PRO A 110 2.71 8.89 13.66
N ASP A 111 3.28 9.88 14.34
CA ASP A 111 3.49 11.22 13.80
C ASP A 111 4.31 11.18 12.49
N PRO A 112 4.04 12.06 11.51
CA PRO A 112 4.75 12.07 10.23
C PRO A 112 6.27 12.25 10.33
N VAL A 113 6.76 13.01 11.33
CA VAL A 113 8.19 13.21 11.56
C VAL A 113 8.83 11.92 12.05
N VAL A 114 8.18 11.23 12.99
CA VAL A 114 8.60 9.91 13.48
C VAL A 114 8.57 8.89 12.34
N THR A 115 7.50 8.88 11.55
CA THR A 115 7.34 8.02 10.38
C THR A 115 8.49 8.22 9.39
N ALA A 116 8.78 9.47 9.03
CA ALA A 116 9.89 9.80 8.12
C ALA A 116 11.26 9.37 8.67
N ALA A 117 11.48 9.49 9.99
CA ALA A 117 12.71 9.04 10.62
C ALA A 117 12.87 7.52 10.50
N VAL A 118 11.84 6.74 10.85
CA VAL A 118 11.89 5.28 10.76
C VAL A 118 12.07 4.80 9.32
N LEU A 119 11.41 5.42 8.34
CA LEU A 119 11.61 5.09 6.92
C LEU A 119 13.08 5.24 6.50
N ARG A 120 13.75 6.33 6.93
CA ARG A 120 15.19 6.53 6.67
C ARG A 120 16.05 5.51 7.42
N ASP A 121 15.78 5.29 8.70
CA ASP A 121 16.57 4.41 9.56
C ASP A 121 16.51 2.95 9.06
N VAL A 122 15.33 2.46 8.70
CA VAL A 122 15.15 1.12 8.13
C VAL A 122 15.91 0.99 6.81
N MET A 123 15.81 1.99 5.92
CA MET A 123 16.53 1.98 4.64
C MET A 123 18.05 1.91 4.83
N GLN A 124 18.56 2.54 5.89
CA GLN A 124 19.99 2.55 6.21
C GLN A 124 20.42 1.36 7.08
N SER A 125 19.49 0.64 7.70
CA SER A 125 19.76 -0.42 8.67
C SER A 125 20.55 -1.60 8.09
N GLY A 126 21.39 -2.22 8.94
CA GLY A 126 22.10 -3.44 8.59
C GLY A 126 21.17 -4.61 8.26
N ILE A 127 20.00 -4.68 8.93
CA ILE A 127 18.99 -5.71 8.71
C ILE A 127 18.43 -5.63 7.29
N PHE A 128 17.97 -4.44 6.86
CA PHE A 128 17.46 -4.28 5.51
C PHE A 128 18.53 -4.53 4.45
N ARG A 129 19.75 -4.00 4.65
CA ARG A 129 20.88 -4.23 3.74
C ARG A 129 21.22 -5.72 3.61
N TRP A 130 21.20 -6.46 4.71
CA TRP A 130 21.42 -7.91 4.72
C TRP A 130 20.37 -8.64 3.89
N HIS A 131 19.07 -8.34 4.09
CA HIS A 131 18.00 -8.94 3.28
C HIS A 131 18.12 -8.56 1.81
N ALA A 132 18.36 -7.29 1.49
CA ALA A 132 18.51 -6.82 0.12
C ALA A 132 19.68 -7.52 -0.60
N TYR A 133 20.80 -7.74 0.08
CA TYR A 133 21.92 -8.51 -0.46
C TYR A 133 21.51 -9.96 -0.80
N HIS A 134 20.80 -10.65 0.10
CA HIS A 134 20.39 -12.04 -0.11
C HIS A 134 19.34 -12.17 -1.22
N ILE A 135 18.37 -11.25 -1.28
CA ILE A 135 17.38 -11.20 -2.38
C ILE A 135 18.11 -11.01 -3.71
N ARG A 136 19.02 -10.04 -3.82
CA ARG A 136 19.79 -9.81 -5.05
C ARG A 136 20.60 -11.05 -5.46
N LYS A 137 21.29 -11.66 -4.50
CA LYS A 137 22.09 -12.88 -4.77
C LYS A 137 21.22 -14.02 -5.27
N GLN A 138 20.04 -14.24 -4.67
CA GLN A 138 19.12 -15.29 -5.10
C GLN A 138 18.71 -15.10 -6.57
N PHE A 139 18.37 -13.88 -6.99
CA PHE A 139 17.96 -13.62 -8.37
C PHE A 139 19.15 -13.66 -9.36
N LEU A 140 20.32 -13.14 -8.98
CA LEU A 140 21.51 -13.23 -9.82
C LEU A 140 21.95 -14.67 -10.10
N CYS A 141 21.70 -15.59 -9.17
CA CYS A 141 22.09 -17.00 -9.30
C CYS A 141 21.07 -17.87 -10.04
N HIS A 142 19.89 -17.36 -10.41
CA HIS A 142 18.85 -18.14 -11.10
C HIS A 142 18.63 -17.60 -12.54
N PRO A 143 19.11 -18.33 -13.57
CA PRO A 143 18.82 -18.01 -14.96
C PRO A 143 17.30 -17.96 -15.19
N GLY A 144 16.80 -16.86 -15.75
CA GLY A 144 15.36 -16.64 -16.00
C GLY A 144 14.59 -15.95 -14.88
N SER A 145 15.24 -15.58 -13.76
CA SER A 145 14.58 -14.77 -12.74
C SER A 145 14.36 -13.32 -13.21
N CYS A 146 13.17 -12.78 -12.96
CA CYS A 146 12.80 -11.44 -13.41
C CYS A 146 13.34 -10.37 -12.44
N PRO A 147 14.10 -9.35 -12.91
CA PRO A 147 14.59 -8.27 -12.05
C PRO A 147 13.50 -7.52 -11.26
N SER A 148 12.29 -7.41 -11.83
CA SER A 148 11.15 -6.78 -11.14
C SER A 148 10.68 -7.57 -9.92
N GLY A 149 10.83 -8.90 -9.94
CA GLY A 149 10.53 -9.77 -8.79
C GLY A 149 11.45 -9.49 -7.60
N ALA A 150 12.75 -9.29 -7.85
CA ALA A 150 13.70 -8.90 -6.81
C ALA A 150 13.34 -7.54 -6.19
N VAL A 151 12.98 -6.56 -7.04
CA VAL A 151 12.56 -5.22 -6.58
C VAL A 151 11.29 -5.29 -5.73
N CYS A 152 10.30 -6.08 -6.16
CA CYS A 152 9.06 -6.28 -5.40
C CYS A 152 9.34 -6.89 -4.01
N LEU A 153 10.17 -7.94 -3.93
CA LEU A 153 10.53 -8.56 -2.66
C LEU A 153 11.34 -7.64 -1.75
N MET A 154 12.26 -6.84 -2.32
CA MET A 154 13.00 -5.83 -1.55
C MET A 154 12.04 -4.78 -0.97
N ARG A 155 11.09 -4.28 -1.76
CA ARG A 155 10.07 -3.32 -1.29
C ARG A 155 9.18 -3.94 -0.21
N GLU A 156 8.65 -5.15 -0.42
CA GLU A 156 7.88 -5.84 0.63
C GLU A 156 8.67 -6.02 1.92
N THR A 157 9.96 -6.36 1.83
CA THR A 157 10.81 -6.51 3.01
C THR A 157 10.99 -5.18 3.73
N PHE A 158 11.27 -4.11 3.00
CA PHE A 158 11.32 -2.75 3.55
C PHE A 158 10.02 -2.40 4.29
N LEU A 159 8.87 -2.63 3.66
CA LEU A 159 7.56 -2.34 4.22
C LEU A 159 7.25 -3.13 5.50
N ARG A 160 7.61 -4.42 5.54
CA ARG A 160 7.44 -5.24 6.75
C ARG A 160 8.28 -4.73 7.91
N LEU A 161 9.52 -4.33 7.64
CA LEU A 161 10.41 -3.76 8.65
C LEU A 161 9.88 -2.42 9.16
N CYS A 162 9.47 -1.52 8.26
CA CYS A 162 8.87 -0.25 8.62
C CYS A 162 7.57 -0.43 9.40
N ALA A 163 6.67 -1.30 8.95
CA ALA A 163 5.42 -1.58 9.64
C ALA A 163 5.67 -2.12 11.06
N GLY A 164 6.60 -3.05 11.22
CA GLY A 164 6.99 -3.55 12.55
C GLY A 164 7.55 -2.46 13.46
N ALA A 165 8.44 -1.61 12.95
CA ALA A 165 9.03 -0.51 13.72
C ALA A 165 8.03 0.60 14.07
N LEU A 166 7.04 0.84 13.20
CA LEU A 166 5.99 1.85 13.39
C LEU A 166 4.76 1.32 14.14
N GLY A 167 4.73 0.03 14.49
CA GLY A 167 3.56 -0.59 15.11
C GLY A 167 2.34 -0.66 14.18
N LEU A 168 2.54 -0.69 12.87
CA LEU A 168 1.49 -0.78 11.86
C LEU A 168 1.17 -2.24 11.52
N VAL A 169 -0.05 -2.46 11.02
CA VAL A 169 -0.49 -3.77 10.54
C VAL A 169 -0.38 -3.81 9.01
N PHE A 170 0.62 -4.51 8.51
CA PHE A 170 0.80 -4.79 7.09
C PHE A 170 0.19 -6.14 6.70
N ALA A 171 -0.60 -6.17 5.64
CA ALA A 171 -1.19 -7.37 5.06
C ALA A 171 -1.12 -7.34 3.52
N ARG A 172 -1.13 -8.54 2.91
CA ARG A 172 -1.32 -8.71 1.47
C ARG A 172 -2.23 -9.89 1.19
N GLY A 173 -2.97 -9.83 0.09
CA GLY A 173 -3.79 -10.93 -0.40
C GLY A 173 -3.84 -10.95 -1.93
N SER A 174 -4.03 -12.13 -2.50
CA SER A 174 -4.13 -12.26 -3.96
C SER A 174 -5.55 -11.97 -4.44
N TRP A 175 -5.71 -11.31 -5.58
CA TRP A 175 -7.03 -11.16 -6.22
C TRP A 175 -7.73 -12.50 -6.46
N SER A 176 -6.97 -13.59 -6.63
CA SER A 176 -7.50 -14.95 -6.72
C SER A 176 -8.24 -15.42 -5.44
N GLU A 177 -8.00 -14.76 -4.31
CA GLU A 177 -8.65 -15.01 -3.02
C GLU A 177 -9.84 -14.06 -2.78
N CYS A 178 -10.01 -13.01 -3.60
CA CYS A 178 -11.11 -12.05 -3.47
C CYS A 178 -12.46 -12.74 -3.71
N PRO A 179 -13.50 -12.54 -2.86
CA PRO A 179 -14.80 -13.16 -3.06
C PRO A 179 -15.41 -12.84 -4.43
N ARG A 180 -15.94 -13.87 -5.11
CA ARG A 180 -16.44 -13.74 -6.50
C ARG A 180 -17.49 -12.65 -6.72
N LYS A 181 -18.31 -12.33 -5.71
CA LYS A 181 -19.34 -11.27 -5.80
C LYS A 181 -18.77 -9.84 -5.90
N TYR A 182 -17.45 -9.68 -5.78
CA TYR A 182 -16.74 -8.42 -5.90
C TYR A 182 -15.73 -8.42 -7.05
N ARG A 183 -15.71 -9.50 -7.85
CA ARG A 183 -15.06 -9.57 -9.16
C ARG A 183 -16.09 -9.28 -10.24
#